data_AF-A0A8S3C5W9-F1
#
_entry.id   AF-A0A8S3C5W9-F1
#
_cell.length_a   1.000
_cell.length_b   1.000
_cell.length_c   1.000
_cell.angle_alpha   90.00
_cell.angle_beta   90.00
_cell.angle_gamma   90.00
#
_symmetry.space_group_name_H-M   'P 1'
#
loop_
_entity.id
_entity.type
_entity.pdbx_description
1 polymer ?
#
loop_
_entity_poly.entity_id
_entity_poly.type
_entity_poly.pdbx_seq_one_letter_code
_entity_poly.pdbx_strand_id
1 'polypeptide(L)' 'MHFGNSQWKQRPREEQAEAEGTEDCEKVAHLLGVEAAELIKGLLKPRIKVGNEFVNK' A
#
# COMPACT_ATOMS: atom_id res chain seq x y z
N MET A 1 0.11 17.96 0.19
CA MET A 1 0.89 16.76 0.57
C MET A 1 0.16 15.54 0.04
N HIS A 2 0.68 14.84 -0.98
CA HIS A 2 -0.07 13.78 -1.68
C HIS A 2 -0.31 12.52 -0.85
N PHE A 3 0.64 12.14 0.02
CA PHE A 3 0.52 10.92 0.83
C PHE A 3 -0.68 10.94 1.78
N GLY A 4 -0.96 12.10 2.39
CA GLY A 4 -2.09 12.27 3.31
C GLY A 4 -3.47 12.34 2.64
N ASN A 5 -3.52 12.45 1.31
CA ASN A 5 -4.76 12.49 0.55
C ASN A 5 -5.20 11.10 0.05
N SER A 6 -4.35 10.07 0.19
CA SER A 6 -4.67 8.72 -0.27
C SER A 6 -5.87 8.16 0.49
N GLN A 7 -6.88 7.65 -0.24
CA GLN A 7 -8.11 7.13 0.32
C GLN A 7 -8.10 5.60 0.44
N TRP A 8 -8.50 5.11 1.60
CA TRP A 8 -8.50 3.69 1.95
C TRP A 8 -9.86 3.30 2.49
N LYS A 9 -10.35 2.14 2.06
CA LYS A 9 -11.59 1.55 2.59
C LYS A 9 -11.28 0.23 3.29
N GLN A 10 -12.01 -0.07 4.36
CA GLN A 10 -11.89 -1.35 5.03
C GLN A 10 -12.69 -2.42 4.28
N ARG A 11 -12.12 -3.62 4.12
CA ARG A 11 -12.84 -4.81 3.67
C ARG A 11 -13.87 -5.21 4.73
N PRO A 12 -15.17 -5.35 4.38
CA PRO A 12 -16.24 -5.61 5.35
C PRO A 12 -16.10 -6.90 6.19
N ARG A 13 -15.23 -7.84 5.80
CA ARG A 13 -15.13 -9.17 6.43
C ARG A 13 -13.73 -9.54 6.93
N GLU A 14 -12.70 -8.87 6.44
CA GLU A 14 -11.30 -9.27 6.65
C GLU A 14 -10.52 -8.24 7.48
N GLU A 15 -11.15 -7.12 7.87
CA GLU A 15 -10.54 -5.96 8.56
C GLU A 15 -9.32 -5.34 7.85
N GLN A 16 -8.96 -5.82 6.65
CA GLN A 16 -7.88 -5.30 5.81
C GLN A 16 -8.30 -4.03 5.06
N ALA A 17 -7.33 -3.19 4.73
CA ALA A 17 -7.55 -2.02 3.87
C ALA A 17 -7.54 -2.41 2.37
N GLU A 18 -8.24 -1.64 1.56
CA GLU A 18 -8.11 -1.58 0.10
C GLU A 18 -7.93 -0.12 -0.34
N ALA A 19 -7.20 0.09 -1.43
CA ALA A 19 -7.14 1.39 -2.09
C ALA A 19 -8.50 1.70 -2.73
N GLU A 20 -9.07 2.87 -2.43
CA GLU A 20 -10.30 3.35 -3.08
C GLU A 20 -9.98 4.09 -4.40
N GLY A 21 -8.75 4.57 -4.54
CA GLY A 21 -8.16 5.12 -5.78
C GLY A 21 -6.63 5.17 -5.69
N THR A 22 -5.95 5.28 -6.83
CA THR A 22 -4.48 5.20 -6.90
C THR A 22 -3.79 6.51 -7.27
N GLU A 23 -4.53 7.54 -7.69
CA GLU A 23 -3.98 8.78 -8.25
C GLU A 23 -2.99 9.50 -7.31
N ASP A 24 -3.30 9.59 -6.02
CA ASP A 24 -2.41 10.25 -5.06
C ASP A 24 -1.20 9.38 -4.71
N CYS A 25 -1.37 8.04 -4.70
CA CYS A 25 -0.25 7.10 -4.56
C CYS A 25 0.68 7.12 -5.79
N GLU A 26 0.15 7.31 -7.00
CA GLU A 26 0.94 7.47 -8.23
C GLU A 26 1.76 8.76 -8.21
N LYS A 27 1.18 9.88 -7.74
CA LYS A 27 1.92 11.14 -7.55
C LYS A 27 3.05 10.98 -6.52
N VAL A 28 2.78 10.29 -5.42
CA VAL A 28 3.81 9.95 -4.42
C VAL A 28 4.90 9.08 -5.04
N ALA A 29 4.53 8.02 -5.75
CA ALA A 29 5.46 7.08 -6.35
C ALA A 29 6.38 7.77 -7.36
N HIS A 30 5.82 8.67 -8.19
CA HIS A 30 6.59 9.50 -9.12
C HIS A 30 7.62 10.38 -8.40
N LEU A 31 7.23 11.06 -7.32
CA LEU A 31 8.14 11.91 -6.54
C LEU A 31 9.23 11.13 -5.81
N LEU A 32 8.92 9.90 -5.38
CA LEU A 32 9.87 9.00 -4.72
C LEU A 32 10.71 8.17 -5.70
N GLY A 33 10.42 8.22 -7.00
CA GLY A 33 11.10 7.43 -8.03
C GLY A 33 10.88 5.92 -7.88
N VAL A 34 9.72 5.50 -7.36
CA VAL A 34 9.36 4.09 -7.17
C VAL A 34 8.16 3.71 -8.03
N GLU A 35 7.96 2.40 -8.23
CA GLU A 35 6.80 1.90 -8.96
C GLU A 35 5.52 1.99 -8.10
N ALA A 36 4.46 2.59 -8.63
CA ALA A 36 3.23 2.85 -7.89
C ALA A 36 2.54 1.56 -7.43
N ALA A 37 2.54 0.52 -8.27
CA ALA A 37 1.96 -0.77 -7.93
C ALA A 37 2.67 -1.45 -6.75
N GLU A 38 4.01 -1.39 -6.71
CA GLU A 38 4.79 -1.96 -5.60
C GLU A 38 4.69 -1.12 -4.33
N LEU A 39 4.54 0.21 -4.45
CA LEU A 39 4.24 1.09 -3.31
C LEU A 39 2.90 0.72 -2.66
N ILE A 40 1.82 0.63 -3.44
CA ILE A 40 0.49 0.31 -2.94
C ILE A 40 0.45 -1.10 -2.34
N LYS A 41 1.09 -2.07 -3.00
CA LYS A 41 1.22 -3.43 -2.48
C LYS A 41 2.02 -3.50 -1.19
N GLY A 42 3.11 -2.74 -1.08
CA GLY A 42 3.91 -2.66 0.14
C GLY A 42 3.14 -2.07 1.33
N LEU A 43 2.22 -1.13 1.06
CA LEU A 43 1.34 -0.55 2.08
C LEU A 43 0.21 -1.50 2.50
N LEU A 44 -0.46 -2.14 1.54
CA LEU A 44 -1.62 -2.99 1.80
C LEU A 44 -1.25 -4.40 2.27
N LYS A 45 -0.14 -4.94 1.76
CA LYS A 45 0.32 -6.33 1.98
C LYS A 45 1.82 -6.38 2.16
N PRO A 46 2.35 -5.84 3.27
CA PRO A 46 3.78 -5.81 3.52
C PRO A 46 4.34 -7.24 3.60
N ARG A 47 5.54 -7.42 3.04
CA ARG A 47 6.32 -8.64 3.24
C ARG A 47 6.97 -8.57 4.62
N ILE A 48 6.51 -9.42 5.54
CA ILE A 48 6.99 -9.45 6.92
C ILE A 48 8.04 -10.55 7.04
N LYS A 49 9.23 -10.19 7.53
CA LYS A 49 10.26 -11.18 7.85
C LYS A 49 10.00 -11.75 9.24
N VAL A 50 9.87 -13.07 9.35
CA VAL A 50 9.69 -13.80 10.62
C VAL A 50 10.81 -14.84 10.73
N GLY A 51 11.78 -14.58 11.59
CA GLY A 51 13.00 -15.40 11.67
C GLY A 51 13.78 -15.37 10.34
N ASN A 52 13.91 -16.53 9.70
CA ASN A 52 14.57 -16.69 8.39
C ASN A 52 13.60 -16.72 7.21
N GLU A 53 12.29 -16.61 7.45
CA GLU A 53 11.25 -16.72 6.42
C GLU A 53 10.57 -15.37 6.14
N PHE A 54 9.92 -15.26 4.98
CA PHE A 54 9.06 -14.12 4.63
C PHE A 54 7.61 -14.59 4.52
N VAL A 55 6.71 -13.89 5.19
CA VAL A 55 5.26 -14.10 5.12
C VAL A 55 4.59 -12.86 4.54
N ASN A 56 3.52 -13.06 3.79
CA ASN A 56 2.64 -11.99 3.33
C ASN A 56 1.45 -11.93 4.29
N LYS A 57 1.10 -10.75 4.79
CA LYS A 57 -0.10 -10.55 5.60
C LYS A 57 -0.99 -9.50 4.97
#